data_AF-A0A1C5P588-F1
#
_entry.id   AF-A0A1C5P588-F1
#
_cell.length_a   1.000
_cell.length_b   1.000
_cell.length_c   1.000
_cell.angle_alpha   90.00
_cell.angle_beta   90.00
_cell.angle_gamma   90.00
#
_symmetry.space_group_name_H-M   'P 1'
#
loop_
_entity.id
_entity.type
_entity.pdbx_description
1 polymer ?
#
loop_
_entity_poly.entity_id
_entity_poly.type
_entity_poly.pdbx_seq_one_letter_code
_entity_poly.pdbx_strand_id
1 'polypeptide(L)'
;MEDLEIEKTAKEIASQTVYGVLHSENKALEDKMYLYAQKSINVLLINYTNKIHDYEAKIKLVHEDMERIYKDIIEHHEEMIPYYLIRKGHRFIHALNVCYILGAISFEEMKNKINEVNNIIPNDLGNRL
;
A
#
# COMPACT_ATOMS: atom_id res chain seq x y z
N MET A 1 5.87 21.26 -6.06
CA MET A 1 6.08 21.63 -7.47
C MET A 1 7.57 21.59 -7.79
N GLU A 2 8.43 22.16 -6.94
CA GLU A 2 9.90 22.01 -6.96
C GLU A 2 10.39 20.55 -6.90
N ASP A 3 9.86 19.72 -6.00
CA ASP A 3 10.31 18.32 -5.85
C ASP A 3 10.11 17.48 -7.12
N LEU A 4 9.07 17.78 -7.88
CA LEU A 4 8.73 17.10 -9.14
C LEU A 4 9.69 17.48 -10.28
N GLU A 5 10.18 18.73 -10.30
CA GLU A 5 11.20 19.18 -11.25
C GLU A 5 12.58 18.60 -10.92
N ILE A 6 12.94 18.53 -9.63
CA ILE A 6 14.18 17.91 -9.16
C ILE A 6 14.21 16.43 -9.52
N GLU A 7 13.11 15.70 -9.29
CA GLU A 7 13.00 14.27 -9.63
C GLU A 7 13.11 14.03 -11.14
N LYS A 8 12.47 14.88 -11.95
CA LYS A 8 12.54 14.80 -13.42
C LYS A 8 13.96 15.05 -13.93
N THR A 9 14.63 16.07 -13.42
CA THR A 9 16.01 16.43 -13.80
C THR A 9 16.99 15.33 -13.41
N ALA A 10 16.85 14.75 -12.20
CA ALA A 10 17.67 13.64 -11.76
C ALA A 10 17.49 12.39 -12.64
N LYS A 11 16.25 12.09 -13.07
CA LYS A 11 15.96 10.99 -14.00
C LYS A 11 16.62 11.20 -15.37
N GLU A 12 16.56 12.41 -15.92
CA GLU A 12 17.20 12.73 -17.20
C GLU A 12 18.72 12.59 -17.13
N ILE A 13 19.36 13.11 -16.08
CA ILE A 13 20.82 12.97 -15.86
C ILE A 13 21.22 11.50 -15.72
N ALA A 14 20.47 10.72 -14.93
CA ALA A 14 20.73 9.30 -14.75
C ALA A 14 20.60 8.54 -16.07
N SER A 15 19.55 8.83 -16.86
CA SER A 15 19.29 8.19 -18.14
C SER A 15 20.39 8.48 -19.17
N GLN A 16 20.83 9.75 -19.27
CA GLN A 16 21.95 10.14 -20.13
C GLN A 16 23.28 9.52 -19.70
N THR A 17 23.52 9.42 -18.40
CA THR A 17 24.73 8.78 -17.85
C THR A 17 24.75 7.29 -18.18
N VAL A 18 23.64 6.59 -17.99
CA VAL A 18 23.51 5.17 -18.36
C VAL A 18 23.72 4.97 -19.85
N TYR A 19 23.11 5.82 -20.69
CA TYR A 19 23.29 5.77 -22.14
C TYR A 19 24.76 5.97 -22.55
N GLY A 20 25.42 6.99 -22.00
CA GLY A 20 26.83 7.29 -22.30
C GLY A 20 27.79 6.18 -21.86
N VAL A 21 27.46 5.45 -20.79
CA VAL A 21 28.31 4.35 -20.32
C VAL A 21 28.05 3.04 -21.08
N LEU A 22 26.79 2.71 -21.40
CA LEU A 22 26.46 1.53 -22.20
C LEU A 22 26.99 1.59 -23.63
N HIS A 23 27.24 2.80 -24.14
CA HIS A 23 27.85 3.01 -25.47
C HIS A 23 29.32 3.45 -25.38
N SER A 24 29.95 3.31 -24.21
CA SER A 24 31.36 3.67 -24.05
C SER A 24 32.25 2.59 -24.65
N GLU A 25 33.34 2.97 -25.32
CA GLU A 25 34.34 2.03 -25.83
C GLU A 25 35.13 1.32 -24.69
N ASN A 26 34.95 1.75 -23.44
CA ASN A 26 35.61 1.20 -22.27
C ASN A 26 34.80 0.05 -21.65
N LYS A 27 35.09 -1.15 -22.11
CA LYS A 27 34.43 -2.40 -21.68
C LYS A 27 34.47 -2.65 -20.16
N ALA A 28 35.55 -2.25 -19.48
CA ALA A 28 35.65 -2.40 -18.03
C ALA A 28 34.71 -1.45 -17.25
N LEU A 29 34.37 -0.30 -17.83
CA LEU A 29 33.39 0.63 -17.27
C LEU A 29 31.96 0.11 -17.49
N GLU A 30 31.69 -0.41 -18.68
CA GLU A 30 30.42 -1.06 -19.04
C GLU A 30 30.11 -2.24 -18.08
N ASP A 31 31.06 -3.17 -17.88
CA ASP A 31 30.90 -4.33 -16.99
C ASP A 31 30.59 -3.92 -15.54
N LYS A 32 31.28 -2.88 -15.02
CA LYS A 32 31.05 -2.37 -13.66
C LYS A 32 29.66 -1.77 -13.52
N MET A 33 29.17 -1.05 -14.53
CA MET A 33 27.83 -0.49 -14.51
C MET A 33 26.75 -1.54 -14.65
N TYR A 34 26.99 -2.58 -15.46
CA TYR A 34 26.09 -3.72 -15.54
C TYR A 34 25.92 -4.38 -14.16
N LEU A 35 27.03 -4.61 -13.46
CA LEU A 35 27.01 -5.16 -12.10
C LEU A 35 26.29 -4.22 -11.10
N TYR A 36 26.48 -2.91 -11.21
CA TYR A 36 25.80 -1.93 -10.37
C TYR A 36 24.29 -1.90 -10.62
N ALA A 37 23.87 -1.92 -11.89
CA ALA A 37 22.47 -1.99 -12.30
C ALA A 37 21.80 -3.27 -11.77
N GLN A 38 22.45 -4.43 -11.93
CA GLN A 38 21.98 -5.69 -11.38
C GLN A 38 21.78 -5.65 -9.86
N LYS A 39 22.77 -5.10 -9.12
CA LYS A 39 22.65 -4.94 -7.66
C LYS A 39 21.50 -4.02 -7.29
N SER A 40 21.33 -2.91 -8.01
CA SER A 40 20.27 -1.93 -7.76
C SER A 40 18.89 -2.55 -8.01
N ILE A 41 18.73 -3.31 -9.10
CA ILE A 41 17.52 -4.07 -9.41
C ILE A 41 17.23 -5.08 -8.30
N ASN A 42 18.23 -5.84 -7.84
CA ASN A 42 18.05 -6.82 -6.76
C ASN A 42 17.57 -6.17 -5.45
N VAL A 43 18.13 -5.01 -5.07
CA VAL A 43 17.68 -4.26 -3.89
C VAL A 43 16.21 -3.81 -4.05
N LEU A 44 15.85 -3.28 -5.22
CA LEU A 44 14.47 -2.88 -5.51
C LEU A 44 13.51 -4.08 -5.45
N LEU A 45 13.89 -5.22 -6.05
CA LEU A 45 13.10 -6.45 -6.02
C LEU A 45 12.84 -6.91 -4.59
N ILE A 46 13.87 -6.98 -3.73
CA ILE A 46 13.72 -7.34 -2.31
C ILE A 46 12.73 -6.40 -1.61
N ASN A 47 12.86 -5.09 -1.82
CA ASN A 47 11.96 -4.11 -1.23
C ASN A 47 10.51 -4.28 -1.70
N TYR A 48 10.29 -4.55 -2.98
CA TYR A 48 8.95 -4.82 -3.52
C TYR A 48 8.38 -6.14 -3.00
N THR A 49 9.18 -7.20 -2.93
CA THR A 49 8.78 -8.49 -2.34
C THR A 49 8.34 -8.34 -0.90
N ASN A 50 9.09 -7.59 -0.08
CA ASN A 50 8.71 -7.32 1.30
C ASN A 50 7.37 -6.56 1.39
N LYS A 51 7.17 -5.54 0.54
CA LYS A 51 5.89 -4.82 0.47
C LYS A 51 4.74 -5.75 0.08
N ILE A 52 4.95 -6.65 -0.88
CA ILE A 52 3.94 -7.65 -1.28
C ILE A 52 3.57 -8.53 -0.08
N HIS A 53 4.54 -9.08 0.64
CA HIS A 53 4.27 -9.90 1.83
C HIS A 53 3.52 -9.13 2.92
N ASP A 54 3.86 -7.85 3.15
CA ASP A 54 3.12 -7.00 4.09
C ASP A 54 1.65 -6.82 3.66
N TYR A 55 1.38 -6.69 2.36
CA TYR A 55 0.02 -6.60 1.84
C TYR A 55 -0.72 -7.93 1.93
N GLU A 56 -0.08 -9.04 1.61
CA GLU A 56 -0.65 -10.38 1.78
C GLU A 56 -1.07 -10.64 3.23
N ALA A 57 -0.22 -10.26 4.20
CA ALA A 57 -0.54 -10.37 5.62
C ALA A 57 -1.75 -9.51 6.01
N LYS A 58 -1.84 -8.28 5.50
CA LYS A 58 -2.99 -7.39 5.75
C LYS A 58 -4.27 -7.93 5.13
N ILE A 59 -4.23 -8.46 3.91
CA ILE A 59 -5.39 -9.08 3.24
C ILE A 59 -5.88 -10.29 4.04
N LYS A 60 -4.97 -11.14 4.51
CA LYS A 60 -5.31 -12.30 5.34
C LYS A 60 -6.03 -11.89 6.63
N LEU A 61 -5.55 -10.86 7.32
CA LEU A 61 -6.20 -10.33 8.53
C LEU A 61 -7.62 -9.82 8.24
N VAL A 62 -7.81 -9.12 7.12
CA VAL A 62 -9.14 -8.65 6.70
C VAL A 62 -10.07 -9.83 6.42
N HIS A 63 -9.59 -10.87 5.74
CA HIS A 63 -10.38 -12.06 5.43
C HIS A 63 -10.78 -12.83 6.71
N GLU A 64 -9.85 -13.09 7.62
CA GLU A 64 -10.11 -13.74 8.90
C GLU A 64 -11.13 -12.94 9.74
N ASP A 65 -11.03 -11.61 9.71
CA ASP A 65 -12.00 -10.76 10.36
C ASP A 65 -13.39 -10.92 9.76
N MET A 66 -13.52 -10.91 8.43
CA MET A 66 -14.79 -11.08 7.73
C MET A 66 -15.46 -12.43 8.03
N GLU A 67 -14.70 -13.52 8.00
CA GLU A 67 -15.18 -14.86 8.37
C GLU A 67 -15.75 -14.88 9.80
N ARG A 68 -15.05 -14.24 10.74
CA ARG A 68 -15.55 -14.10 12.11
C ARG A 68 -16.82 -13.25 12.19
N ILE A 69 -16.95 -12.16 11.40
CA ILE A 69 -18.19 -11.38 11.33
C ILE A 69 -19.36 -12.28 10.90
N TYR A 70 -19.16 -13.03 9.81
CA TYR A 70 -20.17 -13.91 9.27
C TYR A 70 -20.63 -14.92 10.33
N LYS A 71 -19.68 -15.57 11.00
CA LYS A 71 -19.95 -16.53 12.06
C LYS A 71 -20.71 -15.91 13.24
N ASP A 72 -20.18 -14.84 13.85
CA ASP A 72 -20.73 -14.31 15.10
C ASP A 72 -22.12 -13.67 14.90
N ILE A 73 -22.31 -12.91 13.81
CA ILE A 73 -23.56 -12.14 13.61
C ILE A 73 -24.60 -12.93 12.83
N ILE A 74 -24.20 -13.56 11.72
CA ILE A 74 -25.15 -14.18 10.80
C ILE A 74 -25.55 -15.56 11.30
N GLU A 75 -24.59 -16.38 11.72
CA GLU A 75 -24.88 -17.75 12.17
C GLU A 75 -25.32 -17.82 13.63
N HIS A 76 -24.74 -17.01 14.52
CA HIS A 76 -25.02 -17.08 15.97
C HIS A 76 -25.98 -16.00 16.47
N HIS A 77 -26.44 -15.10 15.60
CA HIS A 77 -27.38 -14.01 15.93
C HIS A 77 -26.95 -13.15 17.14
N GLU A 78 -25.64 -13.02 17.38
CA GLU A 78 -25.16 -12.23 18.51
C GLU A 78 -25.33 -10.73 18.23
N GLU A 79 -25.93 -10.01 19.18
CA GLU A 79 -26.00 -8.55 19.11
C GLU A 79 -24.60 -7.96 19.25
N MET A 80 -24.20 -7.16 18.26
CA MET A 80 -22.89 -6.54 18.27
C MET A 80 -22.85 -5.36 19.25
N ILE A 81 -22.16 -5.53 20.37
CA ILE A 81 -21.97 -4.41 21.32
C ILE A 81 -21.14 -3.27 20.69
N PRO A 82 -21.40 -2.01 21.08
CA PRO A 82 -20.83 -0.83 20.40
C PRO A 82 -19.30 -0.83 20.29
N TYR A 83 -18.59 -1.37 21.30
CA TYR A 83 -17.13 -1.49 21.29
C TYR A 83 -16.60 -2.29 20.08
N TYR A 84 -17.24 -3.42 19.76
CA TYR A 84 -16.82 -4.25 18.61
C TYR A 84 -17.13 -3.56 17.29
N LEU A 85 -18.23 -2.81 17.22
CA LEU A 85 -18.63 -2.07 16.02
C LEU A 85 -17.58 -1.01 15.63
N ILE A 86 -17.07 -0.25 16.59
CA ILE A 86 -16.00 0.74 16.40
C ILE A 86 -14.72 0.07 15.90
N ARG A 87 -14.27 -0.97 16.62
CA ARG A 87 -13.02 -1.66 16.29
C ARG A 87 -13.08 -2.27 14.89
N LYS A 88 -14.23 -2.82 14.49
CA LYS A 88 -14.47 -3.35 13.14
C LYS A 88 -14.47 -2.21 12.10
N GLY A 89 -15.08 -1.07 12.43
CA GLY A 89 -15.01 0.15 11.65
C GLY A 89 -13.60 0.65 11.32
N HIS A 90 -12.75 0.80 12.34
CA HIS A 90 -11.36 1.21 12.15
C HIS A 90 -10.58 0.24 11.26
N ARG A 91 -10.82 -1.07 11.42
CA ARG A 91 -10.20 -2.09 10.57
C ARG A 91 -10.66 -2.01 9.13
N PHE A 92 -11.95 -1.75 8.91
CA PHE A 92 -12.50 -1.57 7.57
C PHE A 92 -11.93 -0.31 6.89
N ILE A 93 -11.83 0.81 7.62
CA ILE A 93 -11.18 2.04 7.13
C ILE A 93 -9.70 1.76 6.78
N HIS A 94 -8.99 0.99 7.61
CA HIS A 94 -7.61 0.59 7.30
C HIS A 94 -7.51 -0.24 6.02
N ALA A 95 -8.43 -1.19 5.81
CA ALA A 95 -8.49 -1.99 4.59
C ALA A 95 -8.76 -1.13 3.34
N LEU A 96 -9.69 -0.17 3.42
CA LEU A 96 -9.96 0.77 2.32
C LEU A 96 -8.72 1.60 1.95
N ASN A 97 -7.95 2.06 2.94
CA ASN A 97 -6.70 2.77 2.70
C ASN A 97 -5.67 1.88 1.98
N VAL A 98 -5.58 0.59 2.35
CA VAL A 98 -4.70 -0.37 1.66
C VAL A 98 -5.15 -0.57 0.21
N CYS A 99 -6.45 -0.77 -0.04
CA CYS A 99 -6.98 -0.91 -1.40
C CYS A 99 -6.69 0.31 -2.28
N TYR A 100 -6.76 1.52 -1.72
CA TYR A 100 -6.39 2.74 -2.43
C TYR A 100 -4.89 2.80 -2.76
N ILE A 101 -4.02 2.52 -1.78
CA ILE A 101 -2.56 2.49 -1.99
C ILE A 101 -2.16 1.47 -3.07
N LEU A 102 -2.88 0.36 -3.16
CA LEU A 102 -2.68 -0.67 -4.16
C LEU A 102 -3.28 -0.32 -5.54
N GLY A 103 -4.02 0.78 -5.65
CA GLY A 103 -4.69 1.18 -6.89
C GLY A 103 -5.91 0.33 -7.25
N ALA A 104 -6.43 -0.47 -6.31
CA ALA A 104 -7.61 -1.31 -6.52
C ALA A 104 -8.92 -0.51 -6.52
N ILE A 105 -8.94 0.64 -5.84
CA ILE A 105 -10.08 1.58 -5.80
C ILE A 105 -9.60 3.01 -6.01
N SER A 106 -10.46 3.88 -6.53
CA SER A 106 -10.17 5.31 -6.67
C SER A 106 -10.20 6.02 -5.31
N PHE A 107 -9.59 7.21 -5.23
CA PHE A 107 -9.64 8.04 -4.03
C PHE A 107 -11.08 8.43 -3.65
N GLU A 108 -11.92 8.78 -4.63
CA GLU A 108 -13.33 9.12 -4.41
C GLU A 108 -14.13 7.92 -3.89
N GLU A 109 -13.87 6.73 -4.44
CA GLU A 109 -14.51 5.50 -3.97
C GLU A 109 -14.11 5.17 -2.52
N MET A 110 -12.82 5.30 -2.19
CA MET A 110 -12.34 5.13 -0.81
C MET A 110 -13.03 6.11 0.14
N LYS A 111 -13.11 7.40 -0.22
CA LYS A 111 -13.77 8.43 0.59
C LYS A 111 -15.25 8.14 0.84
N ASN A 112 -15.98 7.77 -0.20
CA ASN A 112 -17.41 7.46 -0.10
C ASN A 112 -17.65 6.28 0.86
N LYS A 113 -16.86 5.21 0.73
CA LYS A 113 -16.96 4.04 1.61
C LYS A 113 -16.58 4.35 3.05
N ILE A 114 -15.57 5.21 3.30
CA ILE A 114 -15.24 5.68 4.65
C ILE A 114 -16.40 6.46 5.26
N ASN A 115 -17.05 7.33 4.48
CA ASN A 115 -18.20 8.11 4.95
C ASN A 115 -19.39 7.20 5.30
N GLU A 116 -19.67 6.18 4.48
CA GLU A 116 -20.68 5.17 4.79
C GLU A 116 -20.41 4.48 6.14
N VAL A 117 -19.16 4.09 6.39
CA VAL A 117 -18.74 3.45 7.65
C VAL A 117 -18.90 4.40 8.84
N ASN A 118 -18.51 5.66 8.68
CA ASN A 118 -18.65 6.68 9.73
C ASN A 118 -20.12 7.04 10.03
N ASN A 119 -21.04 6.87 9.08
CA ASN A 119 -22.47 7.04 9.34
C ASN A 119 -23.06 5.89 10.18
N ILE A 120 -22.40 4.72 10.17
CA ILE A 120 -22.84 3.52 10.91
C ILE A 120 -22.23 3.51 12.32
N ILE A 121 -21.03 4.06 12.51
CA ILE A 121 -20.34 4.10 13.80
C ILE A 121 -20.62 5.45 14.47
N PRO A 122 -21.31 5.48 15.63
CA PRO A 122 -21.67 6.74 16.28
C PRO A 122 -20.43 7.60 16.60
N ASN A 123 -20.50 8.90 16.27
CA ASN A 123 -19.46 9.90 16.57
C ASN A 123 -19.02 9.93 18.05
N ASP A 124 -19.90 9.52 18.97
CA ASP A 124 -19.66 9.53 20.43
C ASP A 124 -18.59 8.54 20.90
N LEU A 125 -18.17 7.62 20.02
CA LEU A 125 -17.19 6.60 20.32
C LEU A 125 -15.80 6.86 19.70
N GLY A 126 -15.71 7.78 18.75
CA GLY A 126 -14.44 8.23 18.17
C GLY A 126 -13.58 9.08 19.11
N ASN A 127 -14.19 9.65 20.17
CA ASN A 127 -13.51 10.53 21.13
C ASN A 127 -12.98 9.81 22.39
N ARG A 128 -13.00 8.47 22.43
CA ARG A 128 -12.54 7.67 23.59
C ARG A 128 -11.31 6.79 23.33
N LEU A 129 -10.59 7.01 22.23
CA LEU A 129 -9.29 6.37 21.94
C LEU A 129 -8.24 7.43 21.60
#